data_AF-A0A958C8V8-F1
#
_entry.id   AF-A0A958C8V8-F1
#
_cell.length_a   1.000
_cell.length_b   1.000
_cell.length_c   1.000
_cell.angle_alpha   90.00
_cell.angle_beta   90.00
_cell.angle_gamma   90.00
#
_symmetry.space_group_name_H-M   'P 1'
#
loop_
_entity.id
_entity.type
_entity.pdbx_description
1 polymer ?
#
loop_
_entity_poly.entity_id
_entity_poly.type
_entity_poly.pdbx_seq_one_letter_code
_entity_poly.pdbx_strand_id
1 'polypeptide(L)'
;MAVGSPLAGQLLDRRGSRFVITIGTASLAIGLIAVGLLPVTTVTFYAAAVPVGIGLAFLLGAPLRYIMLSEAQQSQRAAAQGSLALFTRMGYLVSAALVGAVAASGGGSVAGWQHAFLILGVVSVGLFFATFALKRRPAELAAAERNNPPVPTTQPTT
;
A
#
# COMPACT_ATOMS: atom_id res chain seq x y z
N MET A 1 5.00 -3.98 -11.84
CA MET A 1 4.49 -5.15 -11.07
C MET A 1 5.31 -6.43 -11.26
N ALA A 2 5.94 -6.68 -12.42
CA ALA A 2 6.70 -7.93 -12.66
C ALA A 2 7.95 -8.12 -11.75
N VAL A 3 8.68 -7.05 -11.39
CA VAL A 3 9.94 -7.16 -10.62
C VAL A 3 9.81 -6.72 -9.15
N GLY A 4 8.90 -5.79 -8.85
CA GLY A 4 8.71 -5.28 -7.48
C GLY A 4 7.95 -6.24 -6.54
N SER A 5 7.11 -7.13 -7.11
CA SER A 5 6.32 -8.09 -6.35
C SER A 5 7.18 -9.14 -5.61
N PRO A 6 8.18 -9.80 -6.25
CA PRO A 6 9.10 -10.70 -5.57
C PRO A 6 9.89 -10.02 -4.44
N LEU A 7 10.39 -8.81 -4.68
CA LEU A 7 11.18 -8.05 -3.71
C LEU A 7 10.33 -7.65 -2.49
N ALA A 8 9.10 -7.18 -2.72
CA ALA A 8 8.17 -6.85 -1.65
C ALA A 8 7.80 -8.07 -0.81
N GLY A 9 7.60 -9.24 -1.45
CA GLY A 9 7.34 -10.50 -0.77
C GLY A 9 8.51 -10.95 0.11
N GLN A 10 9.74 -10.96 -0.43
CA GLN A 10 10.92 -11.32 0.36
C GLN A 10 11.16 -10.37 1.54
N LEU A 11 10.94 -9.07 1.33
CA LEU A 11 11.12 -8.08 2.39
C LEU A 11 10.03 -8.18 3.48
N LEU A 12 8.80 -8.48 3.07
CA LEU A 12 7.69 -8.78 3.97
C LEU A 12 8.01 -9.98 4.86
N ASP A 13 8.46 -11.07 4.24
CA ASP A 13 8.78 -12.31 4.97
C ASP A 13 9.92 -12.08 5.96
N ARG A 14 10.91 -11.23 5.64
CA ARG A 14 12.09 -10.98 6.49
C ARG A 14 11.92 -9.87 7.52
N ARG A 15 11.13 -8.83 7.26
CA ARG A 15 11.05 -7.63 8.12
C ARG A 15 9.63 -7.26 8.58
N GLY A 16 8.61 -7.99 8.15
CA GLY A 16 7.21 -7.80 8.54
C GLY A 16 6.52 -6.71 7.73
N SER A 17 5.19 -6.66 7.86
CA SER A 17 4.35 -5.85 6.96
C SER A 17 4.55 -4.35 7.17
N ARG A 18 4.71 -3.93 8.43
CA ARG A 18 4.95 -2.54 8.81
C ARG A 18 6.14 -1.92 8.08
N PHE A 19 7.25 -2.65 7.96
CA PHE A 19 8.47 -2.14 7.33
C PHE A 19 8.24 -1.87 5.84
N VAL A 20 7.63 -2.83 5.13
CA VAL A 20 7.34 -2.73 3.69
C VAL A 20 6.38 -1.58 3.40
N ILE A 21 5.31 -1.46 4.18
CA ILE A 21 4.30 -0.42 4.00
C ILE A 21 4.87 0.97 4.31
N THR A 22 5.74 1.09 5.32
CA THR A 22 6.40 2.36 5.67
C THR A 22 7.30 2.84 4.54
N ILE A 23 8.13 1.96 3.95
CA ILE A 23 8.98 2.35 2.81
C ILE A 23 8.13 2.65 1.58
N GLY A 24 7.09 1.85 1.33
CA GLY A 24 6.20 2.07 0.20
C GLY A 24 5.48 3.42 0.27
N THR A 25 4.91 3.75 1.42
CA THR A 25 4.24 5.05 1.65
C THR A 25 5.22 6.22 1.62
N ALA A 26 6.43 6.09 2.19
CA ALA A 26 7.45 7.12 2.11
C ALA A 26 7.88 7.42 0.67
N SER A 27 8.19 6.37 -0.10
CA SER A 27 8.57 6.48 -1.51
C SER A 27 7.45 7.11 -2.35
N LEU A 28 6.20 6.69 -2.10
CA LEU A 28 5.03 7.26 -2.76
C LEU A 28 4.86 8.75 -2.46
N ALA A 29 4.96 9.14 -1.19
CA ALA A 29 4.86 10.54 -0.77
C ALA A 29 5.95 11.41 -1.41
N ILE A 30 7.20 10.95 -1.41
CA ILE A 30 8.32 11.66 -2.04
C ILE A 30 8.05 11.88 -3.52
N GLY A 31 7.63 10.84 -4.25
CA GLY A 31 7.36 10.94 -5.67
C GLY A 31 6.21 11.88 -6.01
N LEU A 32 5.09 11.79 -5.29
CA LEU A 32 3.92 12.65 -5.52
C LEU A 32 4.20 14.12 -5.20
N ILE A 33 4.91 14.39 -4.09
CA ILE A 33 5.33 15.75 -3.74
C ILE A 33 6.31 16.30 -4.77
N ALA A 34 7.24 15.48 -5.28
CA ALA A 34 8.17 15.87 -6.32
C ALA A 34 7.45 16.27 -7.63
N VAL A 35 6.46 15.49 -8.08
CA VAL A 35 5.62 15.88 -9.25
C VAL A 35 4.90 17.20 -9.01
N GLY A 36 4.40 17.39 -7.78
CA GLY A 36 3.62 18.55 -7.40
C GLY A 36 4.41 19.86 -7.24
N LEU A 37 5.67 19.79 -6.81
CA LEU A 37 6.51 20.98 -6.53
C LEU A 37 7.54 21.29 -7.61
N LEU A 38 8.05 20.28 -8.32
CA LEU A 38 9.10 20.51 -9.30
C LEU A 38 8.52 21.10 -10.59
N PRO A 39 9.31 21.91 -11.33
CA PRO A 39 8.93 22.35 -12.67
C PRO A 39 8.64 21.14 -13.56
N VAL A 40 7.55 21.21 -14.33
CA VAL A 40 7.15 20.10 -15.22
C VAL A 40 8.04 20.08 -16.45
N THR A 41 9.02 19.19 -16.42
CA THR A 41 9.86 18.84 -17.56
C THR A 41 9.80 17.34 -17.74
N THR A 42 10.10 16.84 -18.94
CA THR A 42 10.15 15.40 -19.21
C THR A 42 11.06 14.68 -18.21
N VAL A 43 12.21 15.27 -17.89
CA VAL A 43 13.20 14.69 -16.97
C VAL A 43 12.65 14.63 -15.54
N THR A 44 12.15 15.74 -15.01
CA THR A 44 11.61 15.79 -13.63
C THR A 44 10.39 14.91 -13.46
N PHE A 45 9.53 14.82 -14.48
CA PHE A 45 8.37 13.94 -14.47
C PHE A 45 8.76 12.46 -14.38
N TYR A 46 9.67 11.99 -15.23
CA TYR A 46 10.13 10.61 -15.16
C TYR A 46 10.93 10.31 -13.90
N ALA A 47 11.77 11.25 -13.45
CA ALA A 47 12.51 11.11 -12.20
C ALA A 47 11.57 10.96 -10.99
N ALA A 48 10.48 11.72 -10.95
CA ALA A 48 9.47 11.63 -9.89
C ALA A 48 8.54 10.40 -10.04
N ALA A 49 8.34 9.89 -11.26
CA ALA A 49 7.57 8.67 -11.50
C ALA A 49 8.25 7.40 -10.95
N VAL A 50 9.59 7.37 -10.88
CA VAL A 50 10.35 6.24 -10.30
C VAL A 50 9.95 5.95 -8.84
N PRO A 51 10.06 6.90 -7.89
CA PRO A 51 9.67 6.67 -6.50
C PRO A 51 8.16 6.40 -6.33
N VAL A 52 7.30 6.98 -7.18
CA VAL A 52 5.87 6.62 -7.22
C VAL A 52 5.69 5.14 -7.59
N GLY A 53 6.36 4.68 -8.64
CA GLY A 53 6.29 3.27 -9.09
C GLY A 53 6.81 2.30 -8.03
N ILE A 54 7.89 2.64 -7.33
CA ILE A 54 8.43 1.85 -6.21
C ILE A 54 7.41 1.80 -5.06
N GLY A 55 6.83 2.94 -4.69
CA GLY A 55 5.82 3.01 -3.63
C GLY A 55 4.60 2.14 -3.94
N LEU A 56 4.05 2.27 -5.15
CA LEU A 56 2.94 1.46 -5.63
C LEU A 56 3.27 -0.04 -5.65
N ALA A 57 4.47 -0.42 -6.08
CA ALA A 57 4.90 -1.83 -6.09
C ALA A 57 4.94 -2.46 -4.69
N PHE A 58 5.30 -1.69 -3.65
CA PHE A 58 5.30 -2.17 -2.27
C PHE A 58 3.91 -2.16 -1.63
N LEU A 59 3.02 -1.24 -2.04
CA LEU A 59 1.70 -1.08 -1.44
C LEU A 59 0.62 -2.00 -2.03
N LEU A 60 0.55 -2.13 -3.36
CA LEU A 60 -0.55 -2.83 -4.05
C LEU A 60 -0.43 -4.37 -4.04
N GLY A 61 0.58 -4.92 -3.36
CA GLY A 61 0.95 -6.33 -3.45
C GLY A 61 0.61 -7.17 -2.21
N ALA A 62 1.57 -8.03 -1.87
CA ALA A 62 1.54 -9.01 -0.79
C ALA A 62 1.24 -8.46 0.62
N PRO A 63 1.73 -7.27 1.06
CA PRO A 63 1.66 -6.92 2.48
C PRO A 63 0.24 -6.66 3.00
N LEU A 64 -0.64 -6.00 2.24
CA LEU A 64 -2.02 -5.77 2.68
C LEU A 64 -2.83 -7.07 2.79
N ARG A 65 -2.65 -7.96 1.81
CA ARG A 65 -3.29 -9.28 1.83
C ARG A 65 -2.77 -10.12 2.98
N TYR A 66 -1.45 -10.10 3.21
CA TYR A 66 -0.80 -10.78 4.33
C TYR A 66 -1.35 -10.34 5.69
N ILE A 67 -1.45 -9.02 5.93
CA ILE A 67 -2.03 -8.49 7.18
C ILE A 67 -3.43 -9.05 7.38
N MET A 68 -4.30 -8.93 6.38
CA MET A 68 -5.67 -9.42 6.46
C MET A 68 -5.76 -10.93 6.70
N LEU A 69 -4.88 -11.74 6.08
CA LEU A 69 -4.84 -13.18 6.31
C LEU A 69 -4.33 -13.55 7.71
N SER A 70 -3.40 -12.76 8.26
CA SER A 70 -2.85 -12.97 9.60
C SER A 70 -3.83 -12.63 10.72
N GLU A 71 -4.71 -11.64 10.48
CA GLU A 71 -5.69 -11.17 11.47
C GLU A 71 -7.05 -11.89 11.36
N ALA A 72 -7.36 -12.51 10.22
CA ALA A 72 -8.62 -13.24 10.02
C ALA A 72 -8.51 -14.73 10.40
N GLN A 73 -9.56 -15.23 11.07
CA GLN A 73 -9.74 -16.68 11.27
C GLN A 73 -9.85 -17.41 9.94
N GLN A 74 -9.41 -18.67 9.91
CA GLN A 74 -9.32 -19.47 8.68
C GLN A 74 -10.66 -19.53 7.89
N SER A 75 -11.79 -19.66 8.60
CA SER A 75 -13.14 -19.67 8.03
C SER A 75 -13.59 -18.32 7.44
N GLN A 76 -12.98 -17.21 7.87
CA GLN A 76 -13.37 -15.85 7.50
C GLN A 76 -12.41 -15.19 6.50
N ARG A 77 -11.30 -15.85 6.12
CA ARG A 77 -10.29 -15.29 5.20
C ARG A 77 -10.87 -14.85 3.86
N ALA A 78 -11.83 -15.61 3.31
CA ALA A 78 -12.50 -15.25 2.06
C ALA A 78 -13.29 -13.93 2.19
N ALA A 79 -14.05 -13.78 3.28
CA ALA A 79 -14.78 -12.56 3.58
C ALA A 79 -13.82 -11.37 3.80
N ALA A 80 -12.74 -11.57 4.57
CA ALA A 80 -11.73 -10.54 4.82
C ALA A 80 -11.07 -10.05 3.52
N GLN A 81 -10.73 -10.95 2.59
CA GLN A 81 -10.20 -10.56 1.28
C GLN A 81 -11.25 -9.87 0.41
N GLY A 82 -12.50 -10.30 0.48
CA GLY A 82 -13.62 -9.63 -0.19
C GLY A 82 -13.79 -8.19 0.29
N SER A 83 -13.78 -7.96 1.60
CA SER A 83 -13.83 -6.63 2.20
C SER A 83 -12.62 -5.77 1.78
N LEU A 84 -11.40 -6.32 1.84
CA LEU A 84 -10.20 -5.61 1.39
C LEU A 84 -10.31 -5.16 -0.08
N ALA A 85 -10.80 -6.06 -0.95
CA ALA A 85 -11.01 -5.74 -2.35
C ALA A 85 -12.09 -4.67 -2.56
N LEU A 86 -13.19 -4.75 -1.80
CA LEU A 86 -14.26 -3.76 -1.85
C LEU A 86 -13.77 -2.37 -1.44
N PHE A 87 -13.07 -2.25 -0.31
CA PHE A 87 -12.48 -0.98 0.13
C PHE A 87 -11.47 -0.43 -0.87
N THR A 88 -10.64 -1.28 -1.45
CA THR A 88 -9.68 -0.86 -2.48
C THR A 88 -10.40 -0.27 -3.71
N ARG A 89 -11.44 -0.95 -4.19
CA ARG A 89 -12.23 -0.49 -5.35
C ARG A 89 -12.97 0.81 -5.06
N MET A 90 -13.56 0.95 -3.89
CA MET A 90 -14.19 2.21 -3.45
C MET A 90 -13.15 3.33 -3.40
N GLY A 91 -11.96 3.06 -2.86
CA GLY A 91 -10.85 4.01 -2.84
C GLY A 91 -10.44 4.47 -4.23
N TYR A 92 -10.37 3.58 -5.22
CA TYR A 92 -10.08 3.97 -6.61
C TYR A 92 -11.17 4.85 -7.22
N LEU A 93 -12.45 4.53 -6.98
CA LEU A 93 -13.56 5.33 -7.50
C LEU A 93 -13.54 6.75 -6.90
N VAL A 94 -13.40 6.85 -5.58
CA VAL A 94 -13.33 8.13 -4.87
C VAL A 94 -12.09 8.91 -5.28
N SER A 95 -10.93 8.26 -5.36
CA SER A 95 -9.68 8.89 -5.78
C SER A 95 -9.76 9.44 -7.20
N ALA A 96 -10.25 8.65 -8.17
CA ALA A 96 -10.38 9.09 -9.55
C ALA A 96 -11.30 10.31 -9.68
N ALA A 97 -12.44 10.31 -8.96
CA ALA A 97 -13.36 11.43 -8.94
C ALA A 97 -12.74 12.70 -8.33
N LEU A 98 -12.11 12.58 -7.15
CA LEU A 98 -11.50 13.71 -6.45
C LEU A 98 -10.30 14.28 -7.22
N VAL A 99 -9.41 13.44 -7.72
CA VAL A 99 -8.24 13.85 -8.51
C VAL A 99 -8.69 14.54 -9.79
N GLY A 100 -9.70 13.98 -10.48
CA GLY A 100 -10.29 14.60 -11.67
C GLY A 100 -10.92 15.97 -11.37
N ALA A 101 -11.67 16.09 -10.27
CA ALA A 101 -12.27 17.35 -9.85
C ALA A 101 -11.23 18.42 -9.53
N VAL A 102 -10.15 18.07 -8.80
CA VAL A 102 -9.06 19.00 -8.51
C VAL A 102 -8.35 19.42 -9.80
N ALA A 103 -8.03 18.47 -10.67
CA ALA A 103 -7.37 18.77 -11.94
C ALA A 103 -8.23 19.71 -12.83
N ALA A 104 -9.54 19.46 -12.89
CA ALA A 104 -10.48 20.30 -13.63
C ALA A 104 -10.63 21.71 -13.01
N SER A 105 -10.60 21.82 -11.68
CA SER A 105 -10.71 23.11 -10.98
C SER A 105 -9.57 24.09 -11.32
N GLY A 106 -8.38 23.56 -11.65
CA GLY A 106 -7.24 24.33 -12.17
C GLY A 106 -7.32 24.64 -13.68
N GLY A 107 -8.52 24.61 -14.26
CA GLY A 107 -8.75 24.81 -15.70
C GLY A 107 -8.26 23.66 -16.59
N GLY A 108 -8.02 22.47 -16.02
CA GLY A 108 -7.46 21.32 -16.75
C GLY A 108 -6.00 21.51 -17.21
N SER A 109 -5.36 22.60 -16.78
CA SER A 109 -3.96 22.90 -17.09
C SER A 109 -3.01 21.97 -16.33
N VAL A 110 -1.74 21.97 -16.73
CA VAL A 110 -0.66 21.25 -16.03
C VAL A 110 -0.63 21.58 -14.53
N ALA A 111 -0.90 22.84 -14.18
CA ALA A 111 -0.95 23.29 -12.78
C ALA A 111 -2.05 22.58 -11.99
N GLY A 112 -3.23 22.32 -12.57
CA GLY A 112 -4.31 21.60 -11.89
C GLY A 112 -3.90 20.17 -11.51
N TRP A 113 -3.18 19.49 -12.40
CA TRP A 113 -2.64 18.16 -12.13
C TRP A 113 -1.55 18.19 -11.05
N GLN A 114 -0.66 19.18 -11.05
CA GLN A 114 0.33 19.34 -9.98
C GLN A 114 -0.33 19.52 -8.60
N HIS A 115 -1.39 20.31 -8.51
CA HIS A 115 -2.16 20.45 -7.26
C HIS A 115 -2.79 19.12 -6.83
N ALA A 116 -3.35 18.35 -7.77
CA ALA A 116 -3.91 17.04 -7.45
C ALA A 116 -2.83 16.08 -6.91
N PHE A 117 -1.64 16.06 -7.54
CA PHE A 117 -0.51 15.25 -7.06
C PHE A 117 0.01 15.73 -5.69
N LEU A 118 0.04 17.04 -5.42
CA LEU A 118 0.37 17.58 -4.10
C LEU A 118 -0.59 17.10 -3.02
N ILE A 119 -1.89 17.18 -3.27
CA ILE A 119 -2.91 16.71 -2.32
C ILE A 119 -2.70 15.23 -2.03
N LEU A 120 -2.50 14.40 -3.07
CA LEU A 120 -2.19 12.98 -2.89
C LEU A 120 -0.88 12.76 -2.12
N GLY A 121 0.12 13.61 -2.33
CA GLY A 121 1.38 13.61 -1.59
C GLY A 121 1.17 13.86 -0.10
N VAL A 122 0.39 14.89 0.26
CA VAL A 122 0.04 15.20 1.65
C VAL A 122 -0.75 14.05 2.30
N VAL A 123 -1.73 13.48 1.60
CA VAL A 123 -2.47 12.30 2.07
C VAL A 123 -1.50 11.13 2.30
N SER A 124 -0.55 10.92 1.39
CA SER A 124 0.46 9.86 1.52
C SER A 124 1.40 10.07 2.70
N VAL A 125 1.72 11.32 3.06
CA VAL A 125 2.46 11.65 4.29
C VAL A 125 1.63 11.30 5.54
N GLY A 126 0.33 11.62 5.55
CA GLY A 126 -0.57 11.20 6.62
C GLY A 126 -0.62 9.68 6.78
N LEU A 127 -0.71 8.95 5.67
CA LEU A 127 -0.67 7.49 5.67
C LEU A 127 0.69 6.94 6.12
N PHE A 128 1.79 7.60 5.76
CA PHE A 128 3.13 7.27 6.25
C PHE A 128 3.19 7.34 7.78
N PHE A 129 2.64 8.38 8.40
CA PHE A 129 2.58 8.44 9.86
C PHE A 129 1.62 7.40 10.46
N ALA A 130 0.51 7.09 9.78
CA ALA A 130 -0.39 6.03 10.19
C ALA A 130 0.28 4.64 10.16
N THR A 131 1.32 4.41 9.34
CA THR A 131 2.01 3.12 9.33
C THR A 131 2.67 2.78 10.66
N PHE A 132 3.00 3.79 11.49
CA PHE A 132 3.61 3.57 12.79
C PHE A 132 2.65 2.94 13.80
N ALA A 133 1.34 3.02 13.55
CA ALA A 133 0.30 2.33 14.32
C ALA A 133 0.17 0.85 13.97
N LEU A 134 0.79 0.37 12.87
CA LEU A 134 0.78 -1.06 12.54
C LEU A 134 1.56 -1.88 13.56
N LYS A 135 1.06 -3.10 13.80
CA LYS A 135 1.73 -4.10 14.62
C LYS A 135 3.13 -4.38 14.07
N ARG A 136 4.09 -4.57 14.99
CA ARG A 136 5.43 -5.03 14.63
C ARG A 136 5.39 -6.54 14.39
N ARG A 137 6.29 -7.05 13.54
CA ARG A 137 6.42 -8.48 13.17
C ARG A 137 6.17 -9.50 14.30
N PRO A 138 6.75 -9.39 15.51
CA PRO A 138 6.48 -10.35 16.58
C PRO A 138 5.00 -10.40 17.01
N ALA A 139 4.30 -9.26 17.00
CA ALA A 139 2.88 -9.19 17.31
C ALA A 139 2.00 -9.71 16.15
N GLU A 140 2.48 -9.63 14.90
CA GLU A 140 1.82 -10.23 13.73
C GLU A 140 1.87 -11.76 13.79
N LEU A 141 3.03 -12.32 14.13
CA LEU A 141 3.19 -13.78 14.28
C LEU A 141 2.30 -14.34 15.39
N ALA A 142 2.26 -13.67 16.55
CA ALA A 142 1.38 -14.06 17.64
C ALA A 142 -0.12 -13.95 17.30
N ALA A 143 -0.52 -12.99 16.45
CA ALA A 143 -1.89 -12.91 15.94
C ALA A 143 -2.19 -14.09 14.98
N ALA A 144 -1.26 -14.40 14.08
CA ALA A 144 -1.40 -15.50 13.14
C ALA A 144 -1.50 -16.87 13.84
N GLU A 145 -0.69 -17.14 14.87
CA GLU A 145 -0.74 -18.37 15.66
C GLU A 145 -2.05 -18.53 16.42
N ARG A 146 -2.57 -17.45 17.02
CA ARG A 146 -3.88 -17.45 17.68
C ARG A 146 -5.02 -17.76 16.73
N ASN A 147 -4.94 -17.25 15.50
CA ASN A 147 -5.97 -17.42 14.47
C ASN A 147 -5.84 -18.73 13.69
N ASN A 148 -4.72 -19.44 13.83
CA ASN A 148 -4.43 -20.69 13.14
C ASN A 148 -3.66 -21.65 14.06
N PRO A 149 -4.30 -22.17 15.13
CA PRO A 149 -3.67 -23.11 16.04
C PRO A 149 -3.18 -24.36 15.27
N PRO A 150 -2.02 -24.92 15.62
CA PRO A 150 -1.48 -26.09 14.94
C PRO A 150 -2.48 -27.24 14.99
N VAL A 151 -2.82 -27.79 13.81
CA VAL A 151 -3.64 -29.00 13.71
C VAL A 151 -2.90 -30.11 14.47
N PRO A 152 -3.53 -30.79 15.44
CA PRO A 152 -2.90 -31.90 16.15
C PRO A 152 -2.44 -32.91 15.10
N THR A 153 -1.14 -33.23 15.09
CA THR A 153 -0.62 -34.28 14.23
C THR A 153 -1.21 -35.60 14.71
N THR A 154 -2.32 -36.03 14.11
CA THR A 154 -2.74 -37.42 14.19
C THR A 154 -1.64 -38.24 13.52
N GLN A 155 -0.72 -38.78 14.33
CA GLN A 155 0.19 -39.81 13.87
C GLN A 155 -0.63 -40.92 13.20
N PRO A 156 -0.27 -41.40 12.01
CA PRO A 156 -0.89 -42.60 11.47
C PRO A 156 -0.59 -43.73 12.46
N THR A 157 -1.62 -44.23 13.14
CA THR A 157 -1.55 -45.52 13.81
C THR A 157 -1.34 -46.58 12.73
N THR A 158 -0.10 -47.07 12.66
CA THR A 158 0.36 -48.40 12.23
C THR A 158 -0.43 -49.12 11.15
#